data_AF-A0A8H6IPI3-F1
#
_entry.id   AF-A0A8H6IPI3-F1
#
_cell.length_a   1.000
_cell.length_b   1.000
_cell.length_c   1.000
_cell.angle_alpha   90.00
_cell.angle_beta   90.00
_cell.angle_gamma   90.00
#
_symmetry.space_group_name_H-M   'P 1'
#
loop_
_entity.id
_entity.type
_entity.pdbx_description
1 polymer ?
#
loop_
_entity_poly.entity_id
_entity_poly.type
_entity_poly.pdbx_seq_one_letter_code
_entity_poly.pdbx_strand_id
1 'polypeptide(L)'
;MLLPASLLLLAASVPLVTAAPEAEAKRPACRYLPGDRGWPSARDWDKLNTTVGGRLIQGTPVAGVCYGGEANQAACSQLKEEWSLVDPFLDQPVSVVAPYFENNTCSPFGANGKTDDVSQCQLGNLASYAINIDSADTAAAGIKFARDRNLRLVVKNTGHDYLGGSTGRGALALWTHNLKEVTLIPEYKSKHYTGPAYRIGAGVQFMDLYKETARDGLRVVGGSCPTVGANGGWRQGGGHGPLSSSYGLGADNSLEYEVVTAKGTHLPVVSPTENADLFYALSGGGAGNYAVVISAVVKAHRDGPFAGSRLTIVNDGTPGYWTAVQAYLRHLLVLDGIPGFATEALLSNPT
;
A
#
# COMPACT_ATOMS: atom_id res chain seq x y z
N MET A 1 -28.63 -63.32 68.69
CA MET A 1 -27.79 -62.42 69.50
C MET A 1 -27.06 -61.48 68.54
N LEU A 2 -27.32 -60.18 68.68
CA LEU A 2 -26.83 -59.10 67.81
C LEU A 2 -25.35 -58.81 68.07
N LEU A 3 -24.58 -58.62 67.00
CA LEU A 3 -23.30 -57.89 66.96
C LEU A 3 -23.24 -57.16 65.60
N PRO A 4 -23.07 -55.83 65.54
CA PRO A 4 -22.92 -55.12 64.29
C PRO A 4 -21.46 -55.14 63.82
N ALA A 5 -21.22 -55.53 62.57
CA ALA A 5 -19.92 -55.45 61.93
C ALA A 5 -19.75 -54.06 61.28
N SER A 6 -18.77 -53.30 61.77
CA SER A 6 -18.34 -52.02 61.21
C SER A 6 -17.70 -52.23 59.83
N LEU A 7 -18.31 -51.66 58.79
CA LEU A 7 -17.71 -51.54 57.45
C LEU A 7 -16.72 -50.36 57.44
N LEU A 8 -15.42 -50.64 57.34
CA LEU A 8 -14.40 -49.65 57.00
C LEU A 8 -14.44 -49.38 55.49
N LEU A 9 -14.84 -48.18 55.08
CA LEU A 9 -14.62 -47.68 53.72
C LEU A 9 -13.17 -47.22 53.56
N LEU A 10 -12.36 -47.96 52.77
CA LEU A 10 -11.09 -47.45 52.25
C LEU A 10 -11.39 -46.45 51.11
N ALA A 11 -11.13 -45.17 51.35
CA ALA A 11 -11.12 -44.16 50.30
C ALA A 11 -9.81 -44.27 49.49
N ALA A 12 -9.90 -44.75 48.25
CA ALA A 12 -8.78 -44.72 47.32
C ALA A 12 -8.64 -43.31 46.72
N SER A 13 -7.60 -42.58 47.12
CA SER A 13 -7.24 -41.29 46.54
C SER A 13 -6.51 -41.50 45.20
N VAL A 14 -7.20 -41.25 44.09
CA VAL A 14 -6.58 -41.14 42.76
C VAL A 14 -5.92 -39.76 42.67
N PRO A 15 -4.60 -39.64 42.47
CA PRO A 15 -3.98 -38.33 42.28
C PRO A 15 -4.39 -37.78 40.92
N LEU A 16 -5.14 -36.67 40.96
CA LEU A 16 -5.45 -35.87 39.79
C LEU A 16 -4.15 -35.18 39.35
N VAL A 17 -3.52 -35.70 38.28
CA VAL A 17 -2.38 -35.01 37.65
C VAL A 17 -2.93 -33.78 36.97
N THR A 18 -2.89 -32.65 37.67
CA THR A 18 -3.16 -31.34 37.07
C THR A 18 -2.00 -31.02 36.14
N ALA A 19 -2.24 -31.05 34.82
CA ALA A 19 -1.31 -30.50 33.86
C ALA A 19 -1.05 -29.04 34.24
N ALA A 20 0.22 -28.70 34.50
CA ALA A 20 0.62 -27.31 34.67
C ALA A 20 0.21 -26.53 33.42
N PRO A 21 -0.36 -25.32 33.55
CA PRO A 21 -0.60 -24.49 32.38
C PRO A 21 0.74 -24.29 31.67
N GLU A 22 0.81 -24.63 30.38
CA GLU A 22 1.93 -24.26 29.52
C GLU A 22 2.18 -22.77 29.73
N ALA A 23 3.37 -22.43 30.22
CA ALA A 23 3.77 -21.05 30.39
C ALA A 23 3.65 -20.39 29.01
N GLU A 24 2.67 -19.51 28.85
CA GLU A 24 2.48 -18.74 27.62
C GLU A 24 3.77 -17.98 27.38
N ALA A 25 4.58 -18.45 26.41
CA ALA A 25 5.87 -17.87 26.12
C ALA A 25 5.64 -16.38 25.83
N LYS A 26 6.19 -15.51 26.70
CA LYS A 26 6.02 -14.06 26.57
C LYS A 26 6.39 -13.65 25.15
N ARG A 27 5.38 -13.23 24.37
CA ARG A 27 5.62 -12.69 23.04
C ARG A 27 6.57 -11.50 23.16
N PRO A 28 7.57 -11.36 22.29
CA PRO A 28 8.49 -10.22 22.35
C PRO A 28 7.71 -8.92 22.25
N ALA A 29 8.09 -7.91 23.04
CA ALA A 29 7.46 -6.59 22.99
C ALA A 29 7.78 -5.83 21.69
N CYS A 30 8.88 -6.17 21.02
CA CYS A 30 9.37 -5.52 19.80
C CYS A 30 9.43 -6.50 18.63
N ARG A 31 9.38 -5.96 17.39
CA ARG A 31 9.68 -6.73 16.18
C ARG A 31 11.19 -6.92 16.04
N TYR A 32 11.60 -8.05 15.47
CA TYR A 32 13.02 -8.31 15.22
C TYR A 32 13.55 -7.48 14.07
N LEU A 33 14.79 -7.02 14.20
CA LEU A 33 15.58 -6.35 13.18
C LEU A 33 16.75 -7.22 12.72
N PRO A 34 17.33 -6.96 11.53
CA PRO A 34 18.57 -7.60 11.10
C PRO A 34 19.65 -7.47 12.17
N GLY A 35 20.26 -8.60 12.54
CA GLY A 35 21.27 -8.68 13.60
C GLY A 35 20.73 -9.18 14.95
N ASP A 36 19.42 -9.14 15.18
CA ASP A 36 18.82 -9.71 16.40
C ASP A 36 18.93 -11.24 16.39
N ARG A 37 19.05 -11.85 17.58
CA ARG A 37 19.04 -13.31 17.73
C ARG A 37 17.77 -13.98 17.19
N GLY A 38 16.64 -13.26 17.18
CA GLY A 38 15.37 -13.73 16.64
C GLY A 38 15.16 -13.45 15.15
N TRP A 39 16.11 -12.78 14.49
CA TRP A 39 16.06 -12.55 13.04
C TRP A 39 16.09 -13.90 12.29
N PRO A 40 15.28 -14.09 11.23
CA PRO A 40 15.28 -15.34 10.49
C PRO A 40 16.65 -15.65 9.89
N SER A 41 17.03 -16.93 9.96
CA SER A 41 18.27 -17.43 9.36
C SER A 41 18.17 -17.42 7.83
N ALA A 42 19.31 -17.55 7.14
CA ALA A 42 19.32 -17.70 5.67
C ALA A 42 18.41 -18.85 5.20
N ARG A 43 18.44 -19.99 5.90
CA ARG A 43 17.57 -21.14 5.62
C ARG A 43 16.07 -20.82 5.77
N ASP A 44 15.71 -19.94 6.71
CA ASP A 44 14.32 -19.51 6.88
C ASP A 44 13.85 -18.65 5.71
N TRP A 45 14.71 -17.74 5.23
CA TRP A 45 14.47 -16.94 4.04
C TRP A 45 14.39 -17.81 2.77
N ASP A 46 15.27 -18.80 2.61
CA ASP A 46 15.23 -19.74 1.47
C ASP A 46 13.94 -20.58 1.45
N LYS A 47 13.48 -21.01 2.63
CA LYS A 47 12.21 -21.72 2.77
C LYS A 47 11.03 -20.83 2.39
N LEU A 48 11.03 -19.57 2.82
CA LEU A 48 10.02 -18.60 2.39
C LEU A 48 10.08 -18.43 0.87
N ASN A 49 11.27 -18.22 0.31
CA ASN A 49 11.46 -18.02 -1.12
C ASN A 49 10.90 -19.19 -1.93
N THR A 50 11.15 -20.42 -1.49
CA THR A 50 10.56 -21.62 -2.10
C THR A 50 9.02 -21.61 -1.99
N THR A 51 8.48 -21.23 -0.82
CA THR A 51 7.03 -21.17 -0.57
C THR A 51 6.34 -20.15 -1.48
N VAL A 52 7.00 -19.02 -1.76
CA VAL A 52 6.49 -17.98 -2.67
C VAL A 52 6.96 -18.16 -4.11
N GLY A 53 7.44 -19.36 -4.49
CA GLY A 53 7.81 -19.69 -5.86
C GLY A 53 8.93 -18.79 -6.44
N GLY A 54 9.95 -18.45 -5.65
CA GLY A 54 11.08 -17.64 -6.10
C GLY A 54 10.86 -16.13 -6.08
N ARG A 55 9.77 -15.65 -5.47
CA ARG A 55 9.37 -14.23 -5.47
C ARG A 55 9.92 -13.41 -4.30
N LEU A 56 10.77 -13.98 -3.45
CA LEU A 56 11.43 -13.23 -2.39
C LEU A 56 12.61 -12.45 -2.98
N ILE A 57 12.62 -11.14 -2.73
CA ILE A 57 13.63 -10.20 -3.22
C ILE A 57 14.35 -9.61 -2.01
N GLN A 58 15.67 -9.67 -2.02
CA GLN A 58 16.47 -8.95 -1.03
C GLN A 58 16.40 -7.44 -1.31
N GLY A 59 16.16 -6.64 -0.28
CA GLY A 59 16.06 -5.21 -0.42
C GLY A 59 17.40 -4.60 -0.83
N THR A 60 17.37 -3.81 -1.90
CA THR A 60 18.51 -3.00 -2.38
C THR A 60 18.01 -1.59 -2.66
N PRO A 61 18.63 -0.52 -2.11
CA PRO A 61 18.27 0.84 -2.47
C PRO A 61 18.53 1.09 -3.96
N VAL A 62 17.65 1.85 -4.61
CA VAL A 62 17.81 2.22 -6.03
C VAL A 62 19.15 2.89 -6.32
N ALA A 63 19.67 3.70 -5.38
CA ALA A 63 20.95 4.37 -5.50
C ALA A 63 22.16 3.45 -5.28
N GLY A 64 21.97 2.18 -4.94
CA GLY A 64 23.06 1.21 -4.79
C GLY A 64 23.94 1.07 -6.04
N VAL A 65 23.38 1.34 -7.22
CA VAL A 65 24.13 1.36 -8.50
C VAL A 65 25.26 2.39 -8.53
N CYS A 66 25.23 3.40 -7.66
CA CYS A 66 26.26 4.42 -7.56
C CYS A 66 27.46 4.03 -6.68
N TYR A 67 27.36 2.96 -5.89
CA TYR A 67 28.31 2.70 -4.80
C TYR A 67 29.28 1.54 -5.06
N GLY A 68 30.51 1.70 -4.59
CA GLY A 68 31.54 0.65 -4.58
C GLY A 68 32.30 0.47 -5.91
N GLY A 69 33.22 -0.49 -5.93
CA GLY A 69 34.13 -0.74 -7.07
C GLY A 69 33.44 -1.26 -8.35
N GLU A 70 32.23 -1.79 -8.24
CA GLU A 70 31.40 -2.28 -9.36
C GLU A 70 30.27 -1.29 -9.72
N ALA A 71 30.36 -0.04 -9.27
CA ALA A 71 29.35 0.98 -9.55
C ALA A 71 29.13 1.17 -11.07
N ASN A 72 27.85 1.21 -11.46
CA ASN A 72 27.46 1.51 -12.83
C ASN A 72 27.38 3.03 -13.01
N GLN A 73 28.45 3.62 -13.56
CA GLN A 73 28.57 5.07 -13.72
C GLN A 73 27.49 5.68 -14.65
N ALA A 74 27.06 4.94 -15.67
CA ALA A 74 26.01 5.40 -16.57
C ALA A 74 24.65 5.43 -15.86
N ALA A 75 24.28 4.34 -15.19
CA ALA A 75 23.04 4.28 -14.41
C ALA A 75 23.05 5.28 -13.25
N CYS A 76 24.19 5.46 -12.60
CA CYS A 76 24.34 6.45 -11.54
C CYS A 76 24.16 7.89 -12.04
N SER A 77 24.75 8.22 -13.19
CA SER A 77 24.61 9.56 -13.80
C SER A 77 23.16 9.84 -14.18
N GLN A 78 22.49 8.87 -14.80
CA GLN A 78 21.07 8.98 -15.11
C GLN A 78 20.22 9.16 -13.84
N LEU A 79 20.47 8.34 -12.81
CA LEU A 79 19.73 8.43 -11.56
C LEU A 79 19.91 9.77 -10.86
N LYS A 80 21.06 10.44 -10.99
CA LYS A 80 21.27 11.79 -10.45
C LYS A 80 20.38 12.83 -11.13
N GLU A 81 20.18 12.71 -12.44
CA GLU A 81 19.31 13.60 -13.22
C GLU A 81 17.83 13.37 -12.88
N GLU A 82 17.46 12.13 -12.63
CA GLU A 82 16.08 11.71 -12.36
C GLU A 82 15.73 11.64 -10.87
N TRP A 83 16.65 11.95 -9.95
CA TRP A 83 16.46 11.71 -8.50
C TRP A 83 15.26 12.44 -7.90
N SER A 84 14.89 13.59 -8.47
CA SER A 84 13.72 14.37 -8.06
C SER A 84 12.42 13.91 -8.73
N LEU A 85 12.50 12.96 -9.66
CA LEU A 85 11.38 12.37 -10.37
C LEU A 85 10.88 11.11 -9.66
N VAL A 86 9.67 10.70 -10.00
CA VAL A 86 9.03 9.52 -9.40
C VAL A 86 9.52 8.23 -10.06
N ASP A 87 9.77 8.27 -11.37
CA ASP A 87 9.98 7.09 -12.22
C ASP A 87 11.07 6.13 -11.72
N PRO A 88 12.24 6.59 -11.21
CA PRO A 88 13.26 5.67 -10.72
C PRO A 88 12.82 4.76 -9.56
N PHE A 89 11.76 5.15 -8.83
CA PHE A 89 11.31 4.49 -7.61
C PHE A 89 10.11 3.55 -7.81
N LEU A 90 9.38 3.66 -8.92
CA LEU A 90 8.09 2.99 -9.11
C LEU A 90 8.22 1.46 -9.14
N ASP A 91 9.20 0.97 -9.88
CA ASP A 91 9.45 -0.46 -10.10
C ASP A 91 10.46 -1.04 -9.09
N GLN A 92 10.79 -0.26 -8.05
CA GLN A 92 11.71 -0.68 -7.01
C GLN A 92 10.94 -1.43 -5.91
N PRO A 93 11.35 -2.65 -5.52
CA PRO A 93 10.63 -3.45 -4.53
C PRO A 93 10.56 -2.82 -3.13
N VAL A 94 11.58 -2.03 -2.75
CA VAL A 94 11.69 -1.47 -1.39
C VAL A 94 11.84 0.05 -1.34
N SER A 95 12.42 0.70 -2.36
CA SER A 95 12.60 2.15 -2.38
C SER A 95 11.27 2.90 -2.48
N VAL A 96 11.24 4.12 -1.96
CA VAL A 96 10.04 4.97 -1.91
C VAL A 96 10.31 6.35 -2.50
N VAL A 97 9.26 6.99 -3.00
CA VAL A 97 9.37 8.26 -3.73
C VAL A 97 9.71 9.42 -2.79
N ALA A 98 9.21 9.38 -1.55
CA ALA A 98 9.36 10.48 -0.60
C ALA A 98 10.81 10.55 -0.06
N PRO A 99 11.61 11.60 -0.41
CA PRO A 99 13.03 11.66 -0.05
C PRO A 99 13.28 11.70 1.46
N TYR A 100 12.33 12.26 2.23
CA TYR A 100 12.38 12.28 3.68
C TYR A 100 12.52 10.86 4.27
N PHE A 101 11.84 9.87 3.67
CA PHE A 101 11.87 8.50 4.17
C PHE A 101 13.06 7.69 3.66
N GLU A 102 13.62 8.03 2.49
CA GLU A 102 14.94 7.53 2.05
C GLU A 102 16.06 8.04 2.99
N ASN A 103 15.86 9.19 3.65
CA ASN A 103 16.67 9.71 4.75
C ASN A 103 18.18 9.78 4.43
N ASN A 104 18.53 9.97 3.14
CA ASN A 104 19.90 9.97 2.63
C ASN A 104 20.74 8.75 3.06
N THR A 105 20.13 7.63 3.43
CA THR A 105 20.90 6.44 3.85
C THR A 105 21.54 5.72 2.67
N CYS A 106 21.05 5.95 1.46
CA CYS A 106 21.73 5.65 0.22
C CYS A 106 21.27 6.64 -0.86
N SER A 107 22.11 7.63 -1.17
CA SER A 107 21.80 8.71 -2.10
C SER A 107 22.77 8.64 -3.29
N PRO A 108 22.33 8.91 -4.53
CA PRO A 108 23.25 8.87 -5.67
C PRO A 108 24.36 9.94 -5.58
N PHE A 109 24.20 10.92 -4.69
CA PHE A 109 25.19 11.96 -4.41
C PHE A 109 26.21 11.58 -3.33
N GLY A 110 25.97 10.51 -2.57
CA GLY A 110 26.89 10.02 -1.55
C GLY A 110 27.10 10.96 -0.36
N ALA A 111 27.92 10.54 0.60
CA ALA A 111 28.36 11.42 1.68
C ALA A 111 29.51 12.31 1.17
N ASN A 112 29.39 13.64 1.33
CA ASN A 112 30.37 14.61 0.85
C ASN A 112 30.67 14.51 -0.67
N GLY A 113 29.70 14.09 -1.48
CA GLY A 113 29.87 13.95 -2.93
C GLY A 113 30.59 12.68 -3.38
N LYS A 114 30.78 11.70 -2.49
CA LYS A 114 31.54 10.47 -2.77
C LYS A 114 30.69 9.22 -2.59
N THR A 115 30.84 8.28 -3.51
CA THR A 115 30.13 6.98 -3.52
C THR A 115 31.10 5.79 -3.61
N ASP A 116 32.37 6.00 -3.27
CA ASP A 116 33.41 4.96 -3.31
C ASP A 116 33.24 3.90 -2.19
N ASP A 117 32.68 4.29 -1.05
CA ASP A 117 32.47 3.41 0.11
C ASP A 117 31.06 2.80 0.11
N VAL A 118 30.96 1.50 -0.19
CA VAL A 118 29.69 0.75 -0.19
C VAL A 118 28.99 0.75 1.17
N SER A 119 29.72 0.91 2.28
CA SER A 119 29.12 0.94 3.62
C SER A 119 28.27 2.17 3.88
N GLN A 120 28.41 3.21 3.03
CA GLN A 120 27.59 4.42 3.07
C GLN A 120 26.23 4.26 2.37
N CYS A 121 26.02 3.19 1.60
CA CYS A 121 24.71 2.87 1.02
C CYS A 121 24.02 1.81 1.88
N GLN A 122 23.11 2.26 2.73
CA GLN A 122 22.36 1.42 3.65
C GLN A 122 20.86 1.50 3.36
N LEU A 123 20.15 0.41 3.68
CA LEU A 123 18.69 0.36 3.58
C LEU A 123 18.00 1.40 4.46
N GLY A 124 18.56 1.74 5.62
CA GLY A 124 17.96 2.75 6.50
C GLY A 124 16.53 2.41 6.90
N ASN A 125 15.58 3.19 6.40
CA ASN A 125 14.15 3.00 6.65
C ASN A 125 13.48 2.02 5.67
N LEU A 126 14.18 1.56 4.63
CA LEU A 126 13.66 0.61 3.66
C LEU A 126 13.49 -0.80 4.25
N ALA A 127 12.60 -1.57 3.65
CA ALA A 127 12.39 -2.97 4.00
C ALA A 127 13.63 -3.82 3.69
N SER A 128 13.89 -4.84 4.51
CA SER A 128 15.03 -5.75 4.32
C SER A 128 14.79 -6.77 3.22
N TYR A 129 13.54 -7.18 3.05
CA TYR A 129 13.10 -8.08 1.99
C TYR A 129 11.74 -7.60 1.47
N ALA A 130 11.47 -7.91 0.20
CA ALA A 130 10.16 -7.77 -0.40
C ALA A 130 9.70 -9.12 -0.96
N ILE A 131 8.40 -9.37 -0.98
CA ILE A 131 7.80 -10.45 -1.76
C ILE A 131 7.06 -9.81 -2.92
N ASN A 132 7.41 -10.18 -4.14
CA ASN A 132 6.62 -9.83 -5.31
C ASN A 132 5.28 -10.57 -5.27
N ILE A 133 4.18 -9.87 -4.96
CA ILE A 133 2.87 -10.49 -4.80
C ILE A 133 2.22 -10.64 -6.17
N ASP A 134 1.88 -11.89 -6.50
CA ASP A 134 1.14 -12.25 -7.72
C ASP A 134 -0.24 -12.85 -7.44
N SER A 135 -0.54 -13.19 -6.18
CA SER A 135 -1.75 -13.89 -5.79
C SER A 135 -2.04 -13.71 -4.30
N ALA A 136 -3.27 -14.06 -3.90
CA ALA A 136 -3.67 -14.13 -2.50
C ALA A 136 -2.82 -15.14 -1.70
N ASP A 137 -2.42 -16.26 -2.30
CA ASP A 137 -1.60 -17.28 -1.64
C ASP A 137 -0.20 -16.76 -1.29
N THR A 138 0.43 -16.06 -2.24
CA THR A 138 1.75 -15.43 -2.01
C THR A 138 1.69 -14.38 -0.91
N ALA A 139 0.62 -13.58 -0.87
CA ALA A 139 0.37 -12.63 0.23
C ALA A 139 0.13 -13.33 1.57
N ALA A 140 -0.69 -14.38 1.60
CA ALA A 140 -0.99 -15.15 2.81
C ALA A 140 0.28 -15.82 3.38
N ALA A 141 1.15 -16.35 2.52
CA ALA A 141 2.44 -16.91 2.91
C ALA A 141 3.35 -15.85 3.56
N GLY A 142 3.44 -14.66 2.98
CA GLY A 142 4.18 -13.53 3.54
C GLY A 142 3.67 -13.07 4.90
N ILE A 143 2.34 -12.91 5.04
CA ILE A 143 1.68 -12.57 6.31
C ILE A 143 1.98 -13.63 7.38
N LYS A 144 1.81 -14.90 7.03
CA LYS A 144 2.09 -16.03 7.93
C LYS A 144 3.56 -16.01 8.38
N PHE A 145 4.49 -15.86 7.45
CA PHE A 145 5.92 -15.82 7.78
C PHE A 145 6.28 -14.66 8.71
N ALA A 146 5.82 -13.44 8.39
CA ALA A 146 6.09 -12.27 9.22
C ALA A 146 5.53 -12.43 10.64
N ARG A 147 4.33 -13.00 10.78
CA ARG A 147 3.74 -13.30 12.09
C ARG A 147 4.55 -14.35 12.85
N ASP A 148 4.83 -15.49 12.21
CA ASP A 148 5.52 -16.63 12.85
C ASP A 148 6.96 -16.27 13.24
N ARG A 149 7.58 -15.32 12.53
CA ARG A 149 8.94 -14.82 12.78
C ARG A 149 8.99 -13.48 13.49
N ASN A 150 7.85 -12.96 13.94
CA ASN A 150 7.74 -11.67 14.64
C ASN A 150 8.44 -10.50 13.91
N LEU A 151 8.26 -10.43 12.59
CA LEU A 151 8.78 -9.35 11.75
C LEU A 151 7.77 -8.21 11.63
N ARG A 152 8.28 -7.01 11.37
CA ARG A 152 7.43 -5.92 10.87
C ARG A 152 7.01 -6.28 9.44
N LEU A 153 5.71 -6.22 9.17
CA LEU A 153 5.15 -6.35 7.83
C LEU A 153 4.81 -4.95 7.32
N VAL A 154 5.15 -4.65 6.07
CA VAL A 154 4.71 -3.43 5.36
C VAL A 154 4.09 -3.82 4.03
N VAL A 155 3.16 -3.01 3.53
CA VAL A 155 2.57 -3.22 2.20
C VAL A 155 3.02 -2.06 1.31
N LYS A 156 3.67 -2.38 0.20
CA LYS A 156 4.13 -1.37 -0.76
C LYS A 156 3.45 -1.61 -2.10
N ASN A 157 2.79 -0.57 -2.59
CA ASN A 157 2.35 -0.50 -3.97
C ASN A 157 3.41 0.26 -4.78
N THR A 158 3.20 1.55 -5.03
CA THR A 158 4.08 2.40 -5.85
C THR A 158 5.17 3.12 -5.05
N GLY A 159 5.05 3.21 -3.72
CA GLY A 159 5.97 3.98 -2.87
C GLY A 159 5.68 5.48 -2.80
N HIS A 160 4.51 5.93 -3.27
CA HIS A 160 4.05 7.34 -3.26
C HIS A 160 3.68 7.90 -1.87
N ASP A 161 3.73 7.09 -0.82
CA ASP A 161 3.20 7.50 0.48
C ASP A 161 4.06 8.59 1.13
N TYR A 162 3.49 9.80 1.27
CA TYR A 162 4.15 10.96 1.86
C TYR A 162 4.35 10.87 3.38
N LEU A 163 3.80 9.84 4.03
CA LEU A 163 3.89 9.61 5.48
C LEU A 163 4.74 8.38 5.84
N GLY A 164 5.36 7.73 4.85
CA GLY A 164 6.22 6.57 5.05
C GLY A 164 5.48 5.28 5.41
N GLY A 165 4.17 5.22 5.22
CA GLY A 165 3.33 4.05 5.52
C GLY A 165 3.64 2.81 4.66
N SER A 166 4.37 2.99 3.56
CA SER A 166 4.78 1.90 2.64
C SER A 166 6.23 1.45 2.81
N THR A 167 6.91 1.88 3.88
CA THR A 167 8.29 1.49 4.18
C THR A 167 8.49 1.18 5.67
N GLY A 168 9.64 0.61 6.02
CA GLY A 168 9.94 0.28 7.41
C GLY A 168 11.26 -0.47 7.58
N ARG A 169 12.13 0.05 8.44
CA ARG A 169 13.40 -0.59 8.81
C ARG A 169 13.17 -2.02 9.28
N GLY A 170 13.94 -2.96 8.72
CA GLY A 170 13.88 -4.37 9.10
C GLY A 170 12.59 -5.09 8.69
N ALA A 171 11.73 -4.46 7.89
CA ALA A 171 10.46 -5.05 7.52
C ALA A 171 10.60 -6.10 6.41
N LEU A 172 9.57 -6.95 6.33
CA LEU A 172 9.20 -7.69 5.13
C LEU A 172 8.12 -6.90 4.40
N ALA A 173 8.38 -6.49 3.16
CA ALA A 173 7.41 -5.80 2.32
C ALA A 173 6.59 -6.80 1.50
N LEU A 174 5.28 -6.62 1.45
CA LEU A 174 4.41 -7.23 0.45
C LEU A 174 4.29 -6.23 -0.69
N TRP A 175 4.97 -6.51 -1.80
CA TRP A 175 5.04 -5.62 -2.94
C TRP A 175 3.95 -5.97 -3.95
N THR A 176 2.86 -5.20 -3.94
CA THR A 176 1.65 -5.48 -4.74
C THR A 176 1.69 -4.88 -6.15
N HIS A 177 2.80 -4.21 -6.51
CA HIS A 177 2.94 -3.44 -7.74
C HIS A 177 2.63 -4.25 -9.01
N ASN A 178 2.96 -5.54 -9.03
CA ASN A 178 2.82 -6.37 -10.24
C ASN A 178 1.43 -7.00 -10.43
N LEU A 179 0.47 -6.74 -9.54
CA LEU A 179 -0.94 -7.09 -9.74
C LEU A 179 -1.59 -6.10 -10.72
N LYS A 180 -1.32 -6.26 -12.01
CA LYS A 180 -1.65 -5.30 -13.09
C LYS A 180 -2.92 -5.63 -13.90
N GLU A 181 -3.68 -6.65 -13.52
CA GLU A 181 -4.89 -7.04 -14.28
C GLU A 181 -5.95 -5.93 -14.27
N VAL A 182 -6.56 -5.68 -15.43
CA VAL A 182 -7.70 -4.76 -15.62
C VAL A 182 -8.74 -5.48 -16.46
N THR A 183 -9.91 -5.74 -15.88
CA THR A 183 -10.96 -6.54 -16.50
C THR A 183 -12.29 -5.78 -16.47
N LEU A 184 -12.83 -5.46 -17.65
CA LEU A 184 -14.15 -4.84 -17.79
C LEU A 184 -15.26 -5.81 -17.34
N ILE A 185 -16.18 -5.31 -16.54
CA ILE A 185 -17.46 -5.94 -16.20
C ILE A 185 -18.55 -5.08 -16.85
N PRO A 186 -19.06 -5.45 -18.05
CA PRO A 186 -19.97 -4.59 -18.81
C PRO A 186 -21.26 -4.25 -18.04
N GLU A 187 -21.74 -5.18 -17.21
CA GLU A 187 -22.94 -5.02 -16.40
C GLU A 187 -22.72 -5.63 -15.01
N TYR A 188 -22.28 -4.82 -14.06
CA TYR A 188 -22.27 -5.17 -12.64
C TYR A 188 -23.66 -4.96 -12.05
N LYS A 189 -24.12 -5.88 -11.20
CA LYS A 189 -25.42 -5.79 -10.52
C LYS A 189 -25.27 -6.06 -9.03
N SER A 190 -25.71 -5.10 -8.24
CA SER A 190 -25.88 -5.23 -6.79
C SER A 190 -27.09 -4.41 -6.34
N LYS A 191 -27.44 -4.51 -5.05
CA LYS A 191 -28.46 -3.65 -4.44
C LYS A 191 -28.16 -2.15 -4.56
N HIS A 192 -26.89 -1.76 -4.63
CA HIS A 192 -26.45 -0.36 -4.52
C HIS A 192 -25.95 0.25 -5.84
N TYR A 193 -25.71 -0.57 -6.86
CA TYR A 193 -25.19 -0.12 -8.14
C TYR A 193 -25.55 -1.11 -9.25
N THR A 194 -26.00 -0.58 -10.39
CA THR A 194 -26.14 -1.31 -11.65
C THR A 194 -25.51 -0.47 -12.75
N GLY A 195 -24.54 -1.03 -13.47
CA GLY A 195 -23.78 -0.30 -14.48
C GLY A 195 -22.46 -0.97 -14.83
N PRO A 196 -21.67 -0.38 -15.74
CA PRO A 196 -20.35 -0.90 -16.06
C PRO A 196 -19.38 -0.73 -14.88
N ALA A 197 -18.48 -1.67 -14.70
CA ALA A 197 -17.46 -1.65 -13.66
C ALA A 197 -16.15 -2.22 -14.19
N TYR A 198 -15.05 -2.00 -13.47
CA TYR A 198 -13.80 -2.71 -13.71
C TYR A 198 -13.36 -3.46 -12.47
N ARG A 199 -12.92 -4.71 -12.65
CA ARG A 199 -12.04 -5.37 -11.68
C ARG A 199 -10.61 -4.95 -12.00
N ILE A 200 -9.93 -4.36 -11.03
CA ILE A 200 -8.57 -3.85 -11.18
C ILE A 200 -7.68 -4.46 -10.11
N GLY A 201 -6.49 -4.91 -10.50
CA GLY A 201 -5.47 -5.43 -9.58
C GLY A 201 -4.87 -4.35 -8.70
N ALA A 202 -4.34 -4.73 -7.54
CA ALA A 202 -3.82 -3.80 -6.54
C ALA A 202 -2.69 -2.90 -7.07
N GLY A 203 -1.91 -3.40 -8.03
CA GLY A 203 -0.75 -2.74 -8.60
C GLY A 203 -1.04 -1.83 -9.80
N VAL A 204 -2.28 -1.80 -10.29
CA VAL A 204 -2.68 -0.95 -11.42
C VAL A 204 -2.48 0.52 -11.08
N GLN A 205 -1.77 1.24 -11.93
CA GLN A 205 -1.56 2.69 -11.85
C GLN A 205 -2.53 3.43 -12.77
N PHE A 206 -2.79 4.70 -12.47
CA PHE A 206 -3.74 5.50 -13.24
C PHE A 206 -3.38 5.66 -14.71
N MET A 207 -2.09 5.75 -15.04
CA MET A 207 -1.63 5.89 -16.43
C MET A 207 -2.04 4.72 -17.32
N ASP A 208 -2.15 3.51 -16.77
CA ASP A 208 -2.58 2.33 -17.50
C ASP A 208 -4.10 2.23 -17.47
N LEU A 209 -4.69 2.43 -16.29
CA LEU A 209 -6.13 2.35 -16.10
C LEU A 209 -6.90 3.33 -17.00
N TYR A 210 -6.45 4.58 -17.12
CA TYR A 210 -7.12 5.57 -17.96
C TYR A 210 -7.06 5.22 -19.44
N LYS A 211 -5.94 4.64 -19.90
CA LYS A 211 -5.80 4.21 -21.30
C LYS A 211 -6.75 3.07 -21.61
N GLU A 212 -6.86 2.08 -20.71
CA GLU A 212 -7.76 0.95 -20.90
C GLU A 212 -9.23 1.39 -20.87
N THR A 213 -9.65 2.18 -19.88
CA THR A 213 -11.06 2.57 -19.77
C THR A 213 -11.51 3.44 -20.93
N ALA A 214 -10.64 4.33 -21.41
CA ALA A 214 -10.95 5.20 -22.54
C ALA A 214 -11.20 4.42 -23.85
N ARG A 215 -10.51 3.27 -24.06
CA ARG A 215 -10.74 2.41 -25.23
C ARG A 215 -12.15 1.82 -25.25
N ASP A 216 -12.73 1.58 -24.09
CA ASP A 216 -14.08 1.04 -23.94
C ASP A 216 -15.15 2.14 -23.95
N GLY A 217 -14.79 3.41 -24.16
CA GLY A 217 -15.71 4.54 -24.04
C GLY A 217 -16.19 4.77 -22.61
N LEU A 218 -15.35 4.43 -21.63
CA LEU A 218 -15.62 4.55 -20.21
C LEU A 218 -14.55 5.40 -19.49
N ARG A 219 -14.93 5.91 -18.32
CA ARG A 219 -14.07 6.64 -17.40
C ARG A 219 -14.21 6.07 -16.00
N VAL A 220 -13.15 6.21 -15.21
CA VAL A 220 -13.13 5.84 -13.80
C VAL A 220 -12.64 7.03 -12.99
N VAL A 221 -13.12 7.16 -11.75
CA VAL A 221 -12.60 8.17 -10.83
C VAL A 221 -11.16 7.79 -10.44
N GLY A 222 -10.23 8.73 -10.63
CA GLY A 222 -8.83 8.55 -10.30
C GLY A 222 -8.12 9.86 -9.99
N GLY A 223 -6.85 9.78 -9.60
CA GLY A 223 -6.00 10.91 -9.24
C GLY A 223 -5.27 11.56 -10.41
N SER A 224 -4.78 12.79 -10.20
CA SER A 224 -4.10 13.59 -11.24
C SER A 224 -2.69 13.09 -11.56
N CYS A 225 -1.98 12.50 -10.59
CA CYS A 225 -0.65 11.92 -10.79
C CYS A 225 -0.76 10.52 -11.44
N PRO A 226 -0.33 10.33 -12.71
CA PRO A 226 -0.58 9.09 -13.45
C PRO A 226 0.09 7.85 -12.84
N THR A 227 1.17 8.05 -12.08
CA THR A 227 1.98 6.98 -11.50
C THR A 227 1.45 6.49 -10.15
N VAL A 228 0.38 7.08 -9.60
CA VAL A 228 -0.24 6.63 -8.34
C VAL A 228 -1.01 5.33 -8.57
N GLY A 229 -0.91 4.39 -7.62
CA GLY A 229 -1.62 3.11 -7.65
C GLY A 229 -3.10 3.28 -7.30
N ALA A 230 -3.99 2.90 -8.22
CA ALA A 230 -5.43 3.14 -8.15
C ALA A 230 -6.10 2.45 -6.95
N ASN A 231 -5.61 1.27 -6.55
CA ASN A 231 -6.17 0.44 -5.48
C ASN A 231 -5.39 0.49 -4.16
N GLY A 232 -4.31 1.27 -4.12
CA GLY A 232 -3.47 1.41 -2.94
C GLY A 232 -4.01 2.43 -1.94
N GLY A 233 -3.09 3.18 -1.34
CA GLY A 233 -3.40 4.26 -0.41
C GLY A 233 -4.35 5.32 -0.96
N TRP A 234 -4.34 5.58 -2.27
CA TRP A 234 -5.22 6.59 -2.88
C TRP A 234 -6.70 6.27 -2.66
N ARG A 235 -7.18 5.07 -3.04
CA ARG A 235 -8.59 4.70 -2.83
C ARG A 235 -8.89 4.47 -1.36
N GLN A 236 -8.02 3.73 -0.68
CA GLN A 236 -8.26 3.34 0.70
C GLN A 236 -8.25 4.55 1.66
N GLY A 237 -7.58 5.65 1.29
CA GLY A 237 -7.59 6.91 2.05
C GLY A 237 -8.62 7.95 1.57
N GLY A 238 -9.52 7.60 0.65
CA GLY A 238 -10.53 8.50 0.09
C GLY A 238 -10.34 8.70 -1.40
N GLY A 239 -9.26 9.38 -1.80
CA GLY A 239 -8.85 9.52 -3.20
C GLY A 239 -9.62 10.61 -3.95
N HIS A 240 -8.98 11.77 -4.12
CA HIS A 240 -9.53 12.87 -4.90
C HIS A 240 -8.94 12.91 -6.32
N GLY A 241 -9.63 13.63 -7.20
CA GLY A 241 -9.12 13.97 -8.52
C GLY A 241 -10.14 14.77 -9.36
N PRO A 242 -9.85 14.99 -10.65
CA PRO A 242 -10.65 15.88 -11.50
C PRO A 242 -12.11 15.47 -11.67
N LEU A 243 -12.45 14.20 -11.43
CA LEU A 243 -13.80 13.67 -11.56
C LEU A 243 -14.58 13.62 -10.23
N SER A 244 -13.99 14.04 -9.12
CA SER A 244 -14.59 13.87 -7.80
C SER A 244 -15.90 14.63 -7.63
N SER A 245 -16.01 15.85 -8.15
CA SER A 245 -17.27 16.62 -8.08
C SER A 245 -18.42 16.01 -8.90
N SER A 246 -18.10 15.18 -9.90
CA SER A 246 -19.11 14.52 -10.73
C SER A 246 -19.54 13.16 -10.20
N TYR A 247 -18.60 12.39 -9.63
CA TYR A 247 -18.81 10.96 -9.34
C TYR A 247 -18.44 10.55 -7.91
N GLY A 248 -18.09 11.49 -7.03
CA GLY A 248 -17.61 11.23 -5.67
C GLY A 248 -16.12 10.88 -5.61
N LEU A 249 -15.63 10.57 -4.42
CA LEU A 249 -14.23 10.18 -4.19
C LEU A 249 -13.94 8.78 -4.75
N GLY A 250 -12.66 8.42 -4.83
CA GLY A 250 -12.21 7.07 -5.18
C GLY A 250 -12.84 5.98 -4.30
N ALA A 251 -12.96 6.25 -3.00
CA ALA A 251 -13.61 5.41 -2.02
C ALA A 251 -15.11 5.19 -2.32
N ASP A 252 -15.84 6.24 -2.70
CA ASP A 252 -17.27 6.19 -3.04
C ASP A 252 -17.56 5.34 -4.29
N ASN A 253 -16.51 5.10 -5.10
CA ASN A 253 -16.58 4.32 -6.34
C ASN A 253 -16.22 2.84 -6.13
N SER A 254 -15.92 2.41 -4.90
CA SER A 254 -15.68 1.01 -4.55
C SER A 254 -16.96 0.19 -4.59
N LEU A 255 -16.91 -1.01 -5.16
CA LEU A 255 -18.02 -1.96 -5.19
C LEU A 255 -17.68 -3.25 -4.42
N GLU A 256 -16.48 -3.78 -4.65
CA GLU A 256 -15.96 -4.97 -3.97
C GLU A 256 -14.44 -4.84 -3.78
N TYR A 257 -13.91 -5.55 -2.79
CA TYR A 257 -12.49 -5.85 -2.65
C TYR A 257 -12.27 -7.36 -2.60
N GLU A 258 -11.13 -7.79 -3.13
CA GLU A 258 -10.52 -9.07 -2.86
C GLU A 258 -9.31 -8.83 -1.95
N VAL A 259 -9.24 -9.52 -0.81
CA VAL A 259 -8.23 -9.23 0.20
C VAL A 259 -7.67 -10.47 0.88
N VAL A 260 -6.50 -10.30 1.51
CA VAL A 260 -5.95 -11.25 2.48
C VAL A 260 -5.84 -10.57 3.84
N THR A 261 -6.51 -11.13 4.85
CA THR A 261 -6.54 -10.56 6.20
C THR A 261 -5.24 -10.82 6.96
N ALA A 262 -5.04 -10.15 8.11
CA ALA A 262 -3.89 -10.37 8.98
C ALA A 262 -3.77 -11.83 9.52
N LYS A 263 -4.85 -12.62 9.47
CA LYS A 263 -4.81 -14.05 9.81
C LYS A 263 -4.20 -14.91 8.68
N GLY A 264 -4.08 -14.35 7.47
CA GLY A 264 -3.73 -15.06 6.24
C GLY A 264 -4.94 -15.65 5.53
N THR A 265 -6.16 -15.25 5.90
CA THR A 265 -7.39 -15.71 5.25
C THR A 265 -7.66 -14.89 3.98
N HIS A 266 -7.79 -15.56 2.84
CA HIS A 266 -8.24 -14.97 1.59
C HIS A 266 -9.76 -14.80 1.61
N LEU A 267 -10.21 -13.57 1.38
CA LEU A 267 -11.61 -13.20 1.21
C LEU A 267 -11.77 -12.76 -0.25
N PRO A 268 -12.37 -13.59 -1.12
CA PRO A 268 -12.51 -13.27 -2.54
C PRO A 268 -13.49 -12.11 -2.78
N VAL A 269 -14.42 -11.88 -1.84
CA VAL A 269 -15.43 -10.82 -1.90
C VAL A 269 -15.56 -10.14 -0.54
N VAL A 270 -15.34 -8.83 -0.53
CA VAL A 270 -15.63 -7.92 0.57
C VAL A 270 -16.44 -6.76 -0.01
N SER A 271 -17.68 -6.61 0.42
CA SER A 271 -18.68 -5.73 -0.21
C SER A 271 -19.61 -5.09 0.85
N PRO A 272 -20.50 -4.16 0.48
CA PRO A 272 -21.49 -3.60 1.42
C PRO A 272 -22.42 -4.64 2.09
N THR A 273 -22.49 -5.86 1.56
CA THR A 273 -23.34 -6.95 2.08
C THR A 273 -22.56 -8.16 2.59
N GLU A 274 -21.23 -8.19 2.42
CA GLU A 274 -20.37 -9.31 2.84
C GLU A 274 -19.07 -8.75 3.44
N ASN A 275 -18.81 -9.00 4.73
CA ASN A 275 -17.74 -8.34 5.49
C ASN A 275 -17.84 -6.80 5.40
N ALA A 276 -19.06 -6.28 5.60
CA ALA A 276 -19.41 -4.87 5.34
C ALA A 276 -18.63 -3.87 6.21
N ASP A 277 -18.24 -4.27 7.41
CA ASP A 277 -17.36 -3.52 8.31
C ASP A 277 -15.95 -3.36 7.73
N LEU A 278 -15.39 -4.44 7.16
CA LEU A 278 -14.12 -4.40 6.45
C LEU A 278 -14.22 -3.61 5.14
N PHE A 279 -15.32 -3.75 4.39
CA PHE A 279 -15.57 -2.93 3.19
C PHE A 279 -15.59 -1.44 3.54
N TYR A 280 -16.28 -1.07 4.61
CA TYR A 280 -16.33 0.30 5.11
C TYR A 280 -14.95 0.82 5.47
N ALA A 281 -14.17 0.03 6.22
CA ALA A 281 -12.80 0.41 6.61
C ALA A 281 -11.85 0.57 5.41
N LEU A 282 -11.94 -0.30 4.41
CA LEU A 282 -11.13 -0.22 3.18
C LEU A 282 -11.56 0.93 2.26
N SER A 283 -12.77 1.46 2.40
CA SER A 283 -13.33 2.54 1.57
C SER A 283 -13.18 3.91 2.25
N GLY A 284 -11.95 4.28 2.63
CA GLY A 284 -11.63 5.61 3.18
C GLY A 284 -10.92 5.61 4.53
N GLY A 285 -10.79 4.45 5.21
CA GLY A 285 -10.16 4.34 6.53
C GLY A 285 -8.62 4.31 6.53
N GLY A 286 -7.98 4.42 5.37
CA GLY A 286 -6.53 4.39 5.18
C GLY A 286 -5.96 2.99 4.89
N ALA A 287 -4.96 2.94 4.02
CA ALA A 287 -4.31 1.68 3.62
C ALA A 287 -3.39 1.10 4.70
N GLY A 288 -3.10 -0.20 4.58
CA GLY A 288 -2.06 -0.88 5.35
C GLY A 288 -2.48 -1.35 6.75
N ASN A 289 -3.71 -1.09 7.18
CA ASN A 289 -4.18 -1.39 8.54
C ASN A 289 -5.14 -2.58 8.63
N TYR A 290 -5.98 -2.79 7.62
CA TYR A 290 -7.13 -3.71 7.73
C TYR A 290 -6.90 -5.06 7.02
N ALA A 291 -6.40 -5.03 5.78
CA ALA A 291 -6.08 -6.20 4.98
C ALA A 291 -5.12 -5.84 3.83
N VAL A 292 -4.51 -6.85 3.22
CA VAL A 292 -3.77 -6.70 1.96
C VAL A 292 -4.76 -6.80 0.81
N VAL A 293 -4.94 -5.72 0.05
CA VAL A 293 -5.80 -5.73 -1.15
C VAL A 293 -5.08 -6.42 -2.30
N ILE A 294 -5.78 -7.35 -2.96
CA ILE A 294 -5.33 -8.06 -4.17
C ILE A 294 -5.96 -7.44 -5.41
N SER A 295 -7.28 -7.22 -5.37
CA SER A 295 -8.03 -6.54 -6.42
C SER A 295 -9.21 -5.76 -5.85
N ALA A 296 -9.80 -4.88 -6.65
CA ALA A 296 -11.03 -4.17 -6.32
C ALA A 296 -11.92 -4.07 -7.54
N VAL A 297 -13.24 -4.17 -7.33
CA VAL A 297 -14.24 -3.83 -8.35
C VAL A 297 -14.66 -2.38 -8.14
N VAL A 298 -14.63 -1.57 -9.20
CA VAL A 298 -14.92 -0.14 -9.15
C VAL A 298 -15.95 0.27 -10.19
N LYS A 299 -16.76 1.27 -9.86
CA LYS A 299 -17.71 1.87 -10.81
C LYS A 299 -16.97 2.44 -12.01
N ALA A 300 -17.56 2.24 -13.19
CA ALA A 300 -17.19 2.95 -14.41
C ALA A 300 -18.34 3.86 -14.85
N HIS A 301 -17.99 4.94 -15.53
CA HIS A 301 -18.90 5.98 -15.98
C HIS A 301 -18.76 6.14 -17.49
N ARG A 302 -19.83 6.52 -18.18
CA ARG A 302 -19.75 6.74 -19.62
C ARG A 302 -18.80 7.89 -19.93
N ASP A 303 -17.93 7.69 -20.92
CA ASP A 303 -17.10 8.75 -21.48
C ASP A 303 -17.95 9.70 -22.36
N GLY A 304 -17.45 10.89 -22.62
CA GLY A 304 -18.08 11.94 -23.43
C GLY A 304 -17.23 13.22 -23.47
N PRO A 305 -17.46 14.18 -24.38
CA PRO A 305 -16.63 15.39 -24.47
C PRO A 305 -16.44 16.10 -23.12
N PHE A 306 -15.22 16.60 -22.85
CA PHE A 306 -14.94 17.44 -21.68
C PHE A 306 -14.27 18.73 -22.14
N ALA A 307 -14.51 19.82 -21.40
CA ALA A 307 -13.87 21.11 -21.63
C ALA A 307 -12.89 21.39 -20.47
N GLY A 308 -11.73 21.94 -20.79
CA GLY A 308 -10.73 22.37 -19.82
C GLY A 308 -10.41 23.86 -19.99
N SER A 309 -10.16 24.54 -18.88
CA SER A 309 -9.65 25.92 -18.86
C SER A 309 -8.62 26.07 -17.76
N ARG A 310 -7.71 27.03 -17.91
CA ARG A 310 -6.68 27.33 -16.91
C ARG A 310 -6.75 28.81 -16.53
N LEU A 311 -6.92 29.07 -15.23
CA LEU A 311 -6.76 30.39 -14.62
C LEU A 311 -5.44 30.41 -13.85
N THR A 312 -4.58 31.40 -14.14
CA THR A 312 -3.34 31.60 -13.40
C THR A 312 -3.37 32.95 -12.71
N ILE A 313 -3.22 32.96 -11.38
CA ILE A 313 -3.08 34.18 -10.57
C ILE A 313 -1.61 34.24 -10.12
N VAL A 314 -0.86 35.22 -10.60
CA VAL A 314 0.57 35.38 -10.30
C VAL A 314 0.73 36.34 -9.12
N ASN A 315 1.56 35.96 -8.15
CA ASN A 315 1.91 36.85 -7.05
C ASN A 315 2.93 37.89 -7.52
N ASP A 316 2.51 39.15 -7.56
CA ASP A 316 3.32 40.31 -7.93
C ASP A 316 3.88 41.07 -6.71
N GLY A 317 3.74 40.51 -5.51
CA GLY A 317 4.15 41.12 -4.24
C GLY A 317 3.15 42.15 -3.68
N THR A 318 2.00 42.35 -4.34
CA THR A 318 0.98 43.31 -3.90
C THR A 318 -0.13 42.65 -3.08
N PRO A 319 -0.86 43.40 -2.24
CA PRO A 319 -2.09 42.91 -1.60
C PRO A 319 -3.18 42.46 -2.58
N GLY A 320 -3.12 42.90 -3.85
CA GLY A 320 -4.05 42.52 -4.90
C GLY A 320 -4.07 41.02 -5.18
N TYR A 321 -2.90 40.36 -5.11
CA TYR A 321 -2.79 38.90 -5.25
C TYR A 321 -3.70 38.16 -4.24
N TRP A 322 -3.56 38.49 -2.95
CA TRP A 322 -4.35 37.84 -1.90
C TRP A 322 -5.83 38.18 -2.00
N THR A 323 -6.17 39.37 -2.49
CA THR A 323 -7.56 39.76 -2.77
C THR A 323 -8.16 38.88 -3.87
N ALA A 324 -7.41 38.64 -4.95
CA ALA A 324 -7.84 37.76 -6.04
C ALA A 324 -7.96 36.29 -5.60
N VAL A 325 -7.01 35.78 -4.82
CA VAL A 325 -7.08 34.43 -4.24
C VAL A 325 -8.30 34.29 -3.33
N GLN A 326 -8.55 35.26 -2.44
CA GLN A 326 -9.73 35.24 -1.57
C GLN A 326 -11.03 35.29 -2.37
N ALA A 327 -11.08 36.13 -3.41
CA ALA A 327 -12.24 36.20 -4.30
C ALA A 327 -12.47 34.85 -4.99
N TYR A 328 -11.43 34.22 -5.54
CA TYR A 328 -11.52 32.90 -6.16
C TYR A 328 -12.06 31.84 -5.19
N LEU A 329 -11.48 31.73 -3.99
CA LEU A 329 -11.93 30.75 -2.98
C LEU A 329 -13.38 30.95 -2.57
N ARG A 330 -13.86 32.20 -2.46
CA ARG A 330 -15.28 32.48 -2.17
C ARG A 330 -16.22 32.06 -3.30
N HIS A 331 -15.77 32.16 -4.55
CA HIS A 331 -16.57 31.80 -5.72
C HIS A 331 -16.51 30.30 -6.05
N LEU A 332 -15.55 29.54 -5.51
CA LEU A 332 -15.50 28.08 -5.67
C LEU A 332 -16.83 27.41 -5.31
N LEU A 333 -17.47 27.83 -4.21
CA LEU A 333 -18.77 27.29 -3.81
C LEU A 333 -19.88 27.50 -4.84
N VAL A 334 -19.81 28.56 -5.64
CA VAL A 334 -20.74 28.83 -6.73
C VAL A 334 -20.39 27.98 -7.95
N LEU A 335 -19.09 27.88 -8.25
CA LEU A 335 -18.58 27.10 -9.37
C LEU A 335 -18.83 25.60 -9.20
N ASP A 336 -18.63 25.07 -8.00
CA ASP A 336 -18.89 23.66 -7.66
C ASP A 336 -20.37 23.31 -7.71
N GLY A 337 -21.26 24.31 -7.70
CA GLY A 337 -22.69 24.14 -7.91
C GLY A 337 -23.07 23.93 -9.39
N ILE A 338 -22.16 24.17 -10.33
CA ILE A 338 -22.42 23.97 -11.76
C ILE A 338 -22.33 22.46 -12.06
N PRO A 339 -23.40 21.82 -12.54
CA PRO A 339 -23.39 20.38 -12.79
C PRO A 339 -22.28 19.97 -13.78
N GLY A 340 -21.44 19.01 -13.37
CA GLY A 340 -20.32 18.52 -14.18
C GLY A 340 -19.10 19.45 -14.21
N PHE A 341 -19.14 20.58 -13.51
CA PHE A 341 -17.98 21.43 -13.32
C PHE A 341 -17.13 20.88 -12.17
N ALA A 342 -15.83 20.80 -12.39
CA ALA A 342 -14.86 20.43 -11.38
C ALA A 342 -13.70 21.42 -11.43
N THR A 343 -13.22 21.80 -10.26
CA THR A 343 -12.02 22.63 -10.13
C THR A 343 -10.91 21.84 -9.47
N GLU A 344 -9.70 22.04 -9.96
CA GLU A 344 -8.48 21.65 -9.27
C GLU A 344 -7.60 22.90 -9.16
N ALA A 345 -7.16 23.21 -7.95
CA ALA A 345 -6.32 24.36 -7.67
C ALA A 345 -4.97 23.88 -7.16
N LEU A 346 -3.90 24.34 -7.82
CA LEU A 346 -2.53 24.10 -7.39
C LEU A 346 -1.92 25.42 -6.91
N LEU A 347 -1.51 25.47 -5.64
CA LEU A 347 -0.64 26.53 -5.13
C LEU A 347 0.80 26.03 -5.23
N SER A 348 1.54 26.55 -6.21
CA SER A 348 2.95 26.24 -6.40
C SER A 348 3.80 27.49 -6.23
N ASN A 349 4.91 27.36 -5.52
CA ASN A 349 5.99 28.34 -5.61
C ASN A 349 6.92 27.89 -6.76
N PRO A 350 7.12 28.70 -7.81
CA PRO A 350 7.99 28.31 -8.93
C PRO A 350 9.48 28.30 -8.61
N THR A 351 9.89 28.67 -7.38
CA THR A 351 11.30 28.66 -6.93
C THR A 351 11.72 27.35 -6.30
#